data_AF-A0A9P6L174-F1
#
_entry.id   AF-A0A9P6L174-F1
#
_cell.length_a   1.000
_cell.length_b   1.000
_cell.length_c   1.000
_cell.angle_alpha   90.00
_cell.angle_beta   90.00
_cell.angle_gamma   90.00
#
_symmetry.space_group_name_H-M   'P 1'
#
loop_
_entity.id
_entity.type
_entity.pdbx_description
1 polymer ?
#
loop_
_entity_poly.entity_id
_entity_poly.type
_entity_poly.pdbx_seq_one_letter_code
_entity_poly.pdbx_strand_id
1 'polypeptide(L)'
;VLERPTELYARSEHSLTSSRLLSIQRSTNLLNPMDRIPPESLTSIFDFTCRPDGRTKGTGFLATNLTGYGKDIVTLTHVCRYWRATILSNPKFWTTANLTHGFMTSALLKRSRSMPI
;
A
#
# COMPACT_ATOMS: atom_id res chain seq x y z
N VAL A 1 21.82 -29.37 -12.67
CA VAL A 1 22.29 -28.51 -11.55
C VAL A 1 21.55 -28.97 -10.31
N LEU A 2 22.20 -29.81 -9.50
CA LEU A 2 21.62 -30.42 -8.30
C LEU A 2 21.83 -29.43 -7.14
N GLU A 3 20.76 -28.78 -6.66
CA GLU A 3 20.82 -27.93 -5.46
C GLU A 3 21.30 -28.77 -4.27
N ARG A 4 22.21 -28.23 -3.46
CA ARG A 4 22.82 -28.97 -2.35
C ARG A 4 21.78 -29.13 -1.22
N PRO A 5 21.74 -30.27 -0.51
CA PRO A 5 20.75 -30.55 0.54
C PRO A 5 20.59 -29.47 1.62
N THR A 6 21.66 -28.72 1.89
CA THR A 6 21.70 -27.60 2.82
C THR A 6 20.87 -26.38 2.38
N GLU A 7 20.77 -26.12 1.08
CA GLU A 7 19.98 -24.99 0.54
C GLU A 7 18.48 -25.28 0.65
N LEU A 8 18.07 -26.53 0.42
CA LEU A 8 16.69 -27.00 0.59
C LEU A 8 16.25 -26.92 2.06
N TYR A 9 17.14 -27.31 2.99
CA TYR A 9 16.88 -27.22 4.42
C TYR A 9 16.72 -25.76 4.88
N ALA A 10 17.63 -24.86 4.48
CA ALA A 10 17.54 -23.43 4.79
C ALA A 10 16.27 -22.77 4.21
N ARG A 11 15.86 -23.18 3.00
CA ARG A 11 14.62 -22.70 2.37
C ARG A 11 13.37 -23.17 3.13
N SER A 12 13.39 -24.39 3.66
CA SER A 12 12.29 -24.95 4.45
C SER A 12 12.13 -24.23 5.80
N GLU A 13 13.23 -23.93 6.49
CA GLU A 13 13.20 -23.18 7.75
C GLU A 13 12.78 -21.73 7.54
N HIS A 14 13.25 -21.09 6.47
CA HIS A 14 12.83 -19.72 6.12
C HIS A 14 11.33 -19.65 5.78
N SER A 15 10.81 -20.67 5.09
CA SER A 15 9.38 -20.81 4.79
C SER A 15 8.53 -20.99 6.06
N LEU A 16 8.96 -21.89 6.95
CA LEU A 16 8.30 -22.14 8.24
C LEU A 16 8.28 -20.89 9.13
N THR A 17 9.41 -20.19 9.24
CA THR A 17 9.53 -18.96 10.04
C THR A 17 8.64 -17.86 9.47
N SER A 18 8.64 -17.69 8.14
CA SER A 18 7.76 -16.74 7.47
C SER A 18 6.28 -17.03 7.74
N SER A 19 5.87 -18.30 7.69
CA SER A 19 4.47 -18.69 7.95
C SER A 19 4.02 -18.38 9.38
N ARG A 20 4.91 -18.61 10.37
CA ARG A 20 4.64 -18.30 11.78
C ARG A 20 4.50 -16.80 12.01
N LEU A 21 5.39 -15.99 11.44
CA LEU A 21 5.29 -14.53 11.52
C LEU A 21 3.97 -14.01 10.93
N LEU A 22 3.56 -14.56 9.79
CA LEU A 22 2.27 -14.20 9.17
C LEU A 22 1.06 -14.58 10.05
N SER A 23 1.12 -15.71 10.77
CA SER A 23 0.05 -16.11 11.69
C SER A 23 -0.05 -15.17 12.91
N ILE A 24 1.10 -14.74 13.46
CA ILE A 24 1.14 -13.80 14.58
C ILE A 24 0.65 -12.43 14.13
N GLN A 25 1.10 -11.94 12.98
CA GLN A 25 0.60 -10.68 12.41
C GLN A 25 -0.91 -10.74 12.17
N ARG A 26 -1.45 -11.88 11.71
CA ARG A 26 -2.89 -12.04 11.52
C ARG A 26 -3.64 -11.99 12.85
N SER A 27 -3.16 -12.64 13.91
CA SER A 27 -3.83 -12.60 15.22
C SER A 27 -3.76 -11.21 15.85
N THR A 28 -2.62 -10.51 15.73
CA THR A 28 -2.50 -9.13 16.23
C THR A 28 -3.40 -8.17 15.46
N ASN A 29 -3.55 -8.37 14.14
CA ASN A 29 -4.45 -7.58 13.31
C ASN A 29 -5.92 -7.79 13.72
N LEU A 30 -6.34 -9.02 14.05
CA LEU A 30 -7.70 -9.29 14.56
C LEU A 30 -8.01 -8.60 15.90
N LEU A 31 -6.98 -8.33 16.71
CA LEU A 31 -7.10 -7.58 17.96
C LEU A 31 -7.03 -6.07 17.75
N ASN A 32 -6.62 -5.62 16.55
CA ASN A 32 -6.58 -4.20 16.21
C ASN A 32 -8.01 -3.67 16.01
N PRO A 33 -8.42 -2.62 16.74
CA PRO A 33 -9.73 -1.98 16.54
C PRO A 33 -9.97 -1.56 15.09
N MET A 34 -8.91 -1.23 14.34
CA MET A 34 -9.00 -0.81 12.95
C MET A 34 -9.51 -1.91 12.00
N ASP A 35 -9.34 -3.18 12.33
CA ASP A 35 -9.84 -4.30 11.52
C ASP A 35 -11.33 -4.56 11.72
N ARG A 36 -11.96 -3.90 12.70
CA ARG A 36 -13.42 -3.96 12.96
C ARG A 36 -14.18 -2.84 12.27
N ILE A 37 -13.47 -1.87 11.69
CA ILE A 37 -14.09 -0.76 10.99
C ILE A 37 -14.61 -1.30 9.65
N PRO A 38 -15.90 -1.07 9.31
CA PRO A 38 -16.44 -1.42 8.01
C PRO A 38 -15.63 -0.80 6.86
N PRO A 39 -15.50 -1.50 5.72
CA PRO A 39 -14.69 -1.03 4.60
C PRO A 39 -15.16 0.34 4.06
N GLU A 40 -16.43 0.69 4.19
CA GLU A 40 -17.01 1.97 3.79
C GLU A 40 -16.48 3.12 4.65
N SER A 41 -16.36 2.89 5.96
CA SER A 41 -15.82 3.86 6.91
C SER A 41 -14.31 4.05 6.68
N LEU A 42 -13.57 2.97 6.43
CA LEU A 42 -12.15 3.07 6.05
C LEU A 42 -11.97 3.81 4.72
N THR A 43 -12.80 3.53 3.73
CA THR A 43 -12.80 4.23 2.44
C THR A 43 -13.04 5.72 2.64
N SER A 44 -13.97 6.10 3.51
CA SER A 44 -14.24 7.52 3.83
C SER A 44 -13.02 8.18 4.48
N ILE A 45 -12.37 7.50 5.43
CA ILE A 45 -11.13 7.97 6.06
C ILE A 45 -10.02 8.16 5.01
N PHE A 46 -9.81 7.17 4.14
CA PHE A 46 -8.81 7.24 3.07
C PHE A 46 -9.11 8.38 2.11
N ASP A 47 -10.39 8.64 1.83
CA ASP A 47 -10.78 9.76 1.00
C ASP A 47 -10.38 11.08 1.63
N PHE A 48 -10.58 11.27 2.95
CA PHE A 48 -10.12 12.46 3.67
C PHE A 48 -8.59 12.59 3.70
N THR A 49 -7.85 11.50 3.87
CA THR A 49 -6.39 11.54 3.99
C THR A 49 -5.67 11.70 2.66
N CYS A 50 -6.25 11.19 1.57
CA CYS A 50 -5.63 11.19 0.24
C CYS A 50 -6.21 12.25 -0.69
N ARG A 51 -7.04 13.17 -0.18
CA ARG A 51 -7.61 14.23 -1.02
C ARG A 51 -6.50 15.05 -1.70
N PRO A 52 -6.64 15.35 -2.99
CA PRO A 52 -5.68 16.14 -3.76
C PRO A 52 -5.90 17.65 -3.57
N ASP A 53 -6.59 18.08 -2.52
CA ASP A 53 -6.87 19.50 -2.28
C ASP A 53 -5.55 20.23 -2.01
N GLY A 54 -5.26 21.22 -2.85
CA GLY A 54 -4.17 22.18 -2.70
C GLY A 54 -4.32 23.11 -1.49
N ARG A 55 -4.83 22.60 -0.36
CA ARG A 55 -5.10 23.32 0.89
C ARG A 55 -4.13 23.00 2.02
N THR A 56 -3.02 22.32 1.79
CA THR A 56 -1.94 22.23 2.79
C THR A 56 -1.03 23.47 2.73
N LYS A 57 -1.59 24.62 3.13
CA LYS A 57 -0.83 25.64 3.86
C LYS A 57 -1.32 25.62 5.30
N GLY A 58 -0.52 25.04 6.20
CA GLY A 58 -0.69 25.20 7.66
C GLY A 58 -0.56 23.90 8.45
N THR A 59 0.65 23.58 8.90
CA THR A 59 1.11 23.65 10.32
C THR A 59 0.79 22.40 11.15
N GLY A 60 1.70 21.43 11.12
CA GLY A 60 1.70 20.29 12.03
C GLY A 60 2.77 19.27 11.63
N PHE A 61 4.00 19.48 12.12
CA PHE A 61 5.24 18.66 12.22
C PHE A 61 5.57 17.47 11.27
N LEU A 62 4.74 17.08 10.31
CA LEU A 62 4.97 16.01 9.33
C LEU A 62 4.57 16.39 7.90
N ALA A 63 4.30 17.67 7.66
CA ALA A 63 3.95 18.19 6.33
C ALA A 63 5.22 18.33 5.45
N THR A 64 5.84 17.22 5.10
CA THR A 64 6.73 17.19 3.94
C THR A 64 5.88 16.94 2.71
N ASN A 65 5.57 18.06 2.03
CA ASN A 65 5.24 18.21 0.62
C ASN A 65 5.32 16.89 -0.17
N LEU A 66 4.22 16.45 -0.82
CA LEU A 66 4.21 15.68 -2.09
C LEU A 66 2.80 15.15 -2.43
N THR A 67 2.03 15.94 -3.19
CA THR A 67 1.33 15.53 -4.42
C THR A 67 0.41 14.30 -4.45
N GLY A 68 -0.91 14.54 -4.40
CA GLY A 68 -1.99 13.66 -4.89
C GLY A 68 -2.03 12.24 -4.33
N TYR A 69 -3.12 11.53 -4.63
CA TYR A 69 -3.40 10.18 -4.10
C TYR A 69 -2.17 9.24 -4.07
N GLY A 70 -1.24 9.34 -5.01
CA GLY A 70 -0.15 8.38 -5.24
C GLY A 70 0.81 8.08 -4.06
N LYS A 71 1.29 9.07 -3.30
CA LYS A 71 2.29 8.80 -2.23
C LYS A 71 1.63 8.30 -0.94
N ASP A 72 0.52 8.93 -0.57
CA ASP A 72 -0.20 8.61 0.65
C ASP A 72 -0.91 7.27 0.52
N ILE A 73 -1.51 6.97 -0.65
CA ILE A 73 -2.20 5.70 -0.85
C ILE A 73 -1.26 4.51 -0.81
N VAL A 74 -0.07 4.62 -1.40
CA VAL A 74 0.93 3.54 -1.37
C VAL A 74 1.31 3.25 0.08
N THR A 75 1.56 4.28 0.88
CA THR A 75 1.87 4.15 2.31
C THR A 75 0.75 3.43 3.06
N LEU A 76 -0.52 3.79 2.81
CA LEU A 76 -1.68 3.14 3.42
C LEU A 76 -1.81 1.66 3.04
N THR A 77 -1.44 1.27 1.80
CA THR A 77 -1.46 -0.15 1.39
C THR A 77 -0.40 -1.02 2.08
N HIS A 78 0.55 -0.41 2.78
CA HIS A 78 1.60 -1.12 3.52
C HIS A 78 1.30 -1.29 5.02
N VAL A 79 0.22 -0.69 5.54
CA VAL A 79 -0.13 -0.76 6.97
C VAL A 79 -0.53 -2.18 7.37
N CYS A 80 -1.55 -2.74 6.73
CA CYS A 80 -1.97 -4.13 6.95
C CYS A 80 -2.65 -4.70 5.70
N ARG A 81 -2.88 -6.02 5.71
CA ARG A 81 -3.56 -6.72 4.61
C ARG A 81 -4.99 -6.23 4.40
N TYR A 82 -5.69 -5.88 5.47
CA TYR A 82 -7.06 -5.39 5.40
C TYR A 82 -7.13 -4.03 4.68
N TRP A 83 -6.27 -3.08 5.05
CA TRP A 83 -6.22 -1.77 4.40
C TRP A 83 -5.85 -1.87 2.92
N ARG A 84 -4.86 -2.73 2.61
CA ARG A 84 -4.51 -3.03 1.23
C ARG A 84 -5.69 -3.58 0.44
N ALA A 85 -6.44 -4.53 1.00
CA ALA A 85 -7.60 -5.12 0.34
C ALA A 85 -8.69 -4.06 0.10
N THR A 86 -9.00 -3.25 1.11
CA THR A 86 -9.99 -2.17 1.00
C THR A 86 -9.61 -1.15 -0.08
N ILE A 87 -8.36 -0.69 -0.09
CA ILE A 87 -7.87 0.27 -1.09
C ILE A 87 -7.91 -0.31 -2.51
N LEU A 88 -7.42 -1.54 -2.70
CA LEU A 88 -7.39 -2.17 -4.02
C LEU A 88 -8.81 -2.48 -4.53
N SER A 89 -9.76 -2.76 -3.64
CA SER A 89 -11.16 -3.01 -4.00
C SER A 89 -11.89 -1.78 -4.54
N ASN A 90 -11.38 -0.57 -4.28
CA ASN A 90 -12.01 0.68 -4.71
C ASN A 90 -11.16 1.38 -5.77
N PRO A 91 -11.58 1.36 -7.06
CA PRO A 91 -10.84 1.94 -8.17
C PRO A 91 -10.42 3.40 -7.98
N LYS A 92 -11.23 4.19 -7.27
CA LYS A 92 -11.00 5.62 -7.01
C LYS A 92 -9.58 5.92 -6.51
N PHE A 93 -9.00 5.01 -5.72
CA PHE A 93 -7.71 5.21 -5.09
C PHE A 93 -6.50 4.95 -6.00
N TRP A 94 -6.68 4.28 -7.14
CA TRP A 94 -5.57 3.89 -8.01
C TRP A 94 -5.79 4.21 -9.50
N THR A 95 -7.00 4.58 -9.91
CA THR A 95 -7.27 5.06 -11.28
C THR A 95 -6.82 6.51 -11.49
N THR A 96 -6.68 7.27 -10.40
CA THR A 96 -6.38 8.71 -10.46
C THR A 96 -4.88 8.93 -10.35
N ALA A 97 -4.19 8.95 -11.50
CA ALA A 97 -2.75 9.22 -11.54
C ALA A 97 -2.49 10.74 -11.44
N ASN A 98 -1.78 11.16 -10.40
CA ASN A 98 -1.29 12.53 -10.35
C ASN A 98 -0.02 12.66 -11.19
N LEU A 99 -0.13 13.32 -12.34
CA LEU A 99 0.99 13.49 -13.28
C LEU A 99 1.88 14.71 -12.95
N THR A 100 1.70 15.36 -11.80
CA THR A 100 2.46 16.56 -11.41
C THR A 100 3.97 16.34 -11.29
N HIS A 101 4.43 15.10 -11.09
CA HIS A 101 5.85 14.76 -11.04
C HIS A 101 6.33 14.08 -12.32
N GLY A 102 7.08 14.82 -13.15
CA GLY A 102 7.62 14.32 -14.42
C GLY A 102 8.42 13.01 -14.33
N PHE A 103 9.15 12.78 -13.23
CA PHE A 103 9.85 11.50 -13.00
C PHE A 103 8.87 10.33 -12.82
N MET A 104 7.81 10.49 -12.02
CA MET A 104 6.82 9.43 -11.83
C MET A 104 5.98 9.22 -13.09
N THR A 105 5.61 10.30 -13.77
CA THR A 105 4.90 10.27 -15.05
C THR A 105 5.71 9.51 -16.11
N SER A 106 6.99 9.84 -16.29
CA SER A 106 7.86 9.13 -17.25
C SER A 106 8.03 7.65 -16.91
N ALA A 107 8.16 7.30 -15.62
CA ALA A 107 8.19 5.90 -15.19
C ALA A 107 6.87 5.17 -15.48
N LEU A 108 5.72 5.84 -15.27
CA LEU A 108 4.39 5.29 -15.56
C LEU A 108 4.20 5.07 -17.07
N LEU A 109 4.54 6.07 -17.90
CA LEU A 109 4.53 5.98 -19.36
C LEU A 109 5.43 4.85 -19.88
N LYS A 110 6.65 4.72 -19.32
CA LYS A 110 7.57 3.63 -19.69
C LYS A 110 7.00 2.26 -19.34
N ARG A 111 6.19 2.16 -18.28
CA ARG A 111 5.59 0.90 -17.82
C ARG A 111 4.29 0.56 -18.54
N SER A 112 3.50 1.54 -18.98
CA SER A 112 2.23 1.33 -19.68
C SER A 112 2.42 0.76 -21.10
N ARG A 113 3.62 0.88 -21.68
CA ARG A 113 3.98 0.34 -23.01
C ARG A 113 2.96 0.75 -24.08
N SER A 114 2.19 -0.19 -24.61
CA SER A 114 1.18 -0.02 -25.67
C SER A 114 -0.25 0.08 -25.15
N MET A 115 -0.44 0.18 -23.83
CA MET A 115 -1.77 0.35 -23.24
C MET A 115 -2.25 1.80 -23.45
N PRO A 116 -3.50 2.03 -23.90
CA PRO A 116 -4.06 3.37 -23.94
C PRO A 116 -4.14 3.92 -22.50
N ILE A 117 -3.55 5.09 -22.31
CA ILE A 117 -3.44 5.86 -21.06
C ILE A 117 -4.20 7.16 -21.22
#